data_AF-W2J3K2-F1
#
_entry.id   AF-W2J3K2-F1
#
_cell.length_a   1.000
_cell.length_b   1.000
_cell.length_c   1.000
_cell.angle_alpha   90.00
_cell.angle_beta   90.00
_cell.angle_gamma   90.00
#
_symmetry.space_group_name_H-M   'P 1'
#
loop_
_entity.id
_entity.type
_entity.pdbx_description
1 polymer ?
#
loop_
_entity_poly.entity_id
_entity_poly.type
_entity_poly.pdbx_seq_one_letter_code
_entity_poly.pdbx_strand_id
1 'polypeptide(L)'
;MVKLFVSFAVAASVAFNLVSAGVTQVHLGVSSSAVSCANGIAVSFATDDAKSYPVTATADGSTITADSTFVNYSVSESEYNYTYASPYLHTALLCDLLETTKYTYTIGDSFTSSFISLLHPGSDSEETILGVIGDPGDTTSSETTFAEQAKTFEGKHIQALVIAGDYSYANGQHLQWDNWFREQQNLTSIYPITGINGNHETITSSGHLNMYPYPEDMELEAENYLGYIKRVYTPITDDAKTALHTWYSVDIGLIH
;
A
#
# COMPACT_ATOMS: atom_id res chain seq x y z
N MET A 1 16.91 -52.74 -48.76
CA MET A 1 17.30 -51.40 -48.25
C MET A 1 16.05 -50.54 -48.12
N VAL A 2 15.48 -50.43 -46.92
CA VAL A 2 14.69 -49.26 -46.48
C VAL A 2 14.90 -49.21 -44.96
N LYS A 3 15.72 -48.26 -44.49
CA LYS A 3 15.90 -48.00 -43.05
C LYS A 3 14.76 -47.08 -42.62
N LEU A 4 13.89 -47.58 -41.74
CA LEU A 4 12.85 -46.80 -41.10
C LEU A 4 13.51 -45.91 -40.03
N PHE A 5 13.60 -44.61 -40.29
CA PHE A 5 14.02 -43.64 -39.28
C PHE A 5 12.81 -43.31 -38.40
N VAL A 6 12.84 -43.80 -37.16
CA VAL A 6 11.91 -43.35 -36.12
C VAL A 6 12.42 -42.00 -35.62
N SER A 7 11.74 -40.93 -36.00
CA SER A 7 12.02 -39.58 -35.53
C SER A 7 11.32 -39.38 -34.19
N PHE A 8 12.07 -39.31 -33.09
CA PHE A 8 11.53 -38.91 -31.80
C PHE A 8 11.29 -37.41 -31.82
N ALA A 9 10.03 -37.00 -31.95
CA ALA A 9 9.63 -35.62 -31.67
C ALA A 9 9.73 -35.42 -30.15
N VAL A 10 10.79 -34.76 -29.70
CA VAL A 10 10.89 -34.24 -28.34
C VAL A 10 9.87 -33.10 -28.26
N ALA A 11 8.72 -33.37 -27.65
CA ALA A 11 7.81 -32.31 -27.26
C ALA A 11 8.51 -31.46 -26.20
N ALA A 12 9.03 -30.30 -26.61
CA ALA A 12 9.46 -29.27 -25.69
C ALA A 12 8.21 -28.78 -24.95
N SER A 13 7.97 -29.33 -23.76
CA SER A 13 7.03 -28.76 -22.81
C SER A 13 7.57 -27.39 -22.42
N VAL A 14 7.07 -26.35 -23.08
CA VAL A 14 7.18 -24.98 -22.56
C VAL A 14 6.37 -25.00 -21.28
N ALA A 15 7.06 -25.13 -20.15
CA ALA A 15 6.45 -24.85 -18.87
C ALA A 15 6.07 -23.37 -18.91
N PHE A 16 4.78 -23.10 -19.13
CA PHE A 16 4.21 -21.84 -18.69
C PHE A 16 4.38 -21.86 -17.18
N ASN A 17 5.44 -21.22 -16.69
CA ASN A 17 5.44 -20.72 -15.33
C ASN A 17 4.26 -19.76 -15.28
N LEU A 18 3.11 -20.26 -14.83
CA LEU A 18 2.08 -19.43 -14.25
C LEU A 18 2.81 -18.68 -13.13
N VAL A 19 3.20 -17.44 -13.43
CA VAL A 19 3.63 -16.50 -12.40
C VAL A 19 2.46 -16.48 -11.44
N SER A 20 2.64 -17.09 -10.27
CA SER A 20 1.67 -16.98 -9.18
C SER A 20 1.31 -15.50 -9.06
N ALA A 21 0.02 -15.17 -9.18
CA ALA A 21 -0.49 -13.82 -9.02
C ALA A 21 0.17 -13.19 -7.79
N GLY A 22 1.09 -12.27 -8.04
CA GLY A 22 2.02 -11.81 -7.02
C GLY A 22 1.31 -10.82 -6.12
N VAL A 23 1.29 -11.09 -4.81
CA VAL A 23 0.97 -10.05 -3.83
C VAL A 23 2.03 -8.95 -3.99
N THR A 24 1.59 -7.73 -4.30
CA THR A 24 2.45 -6.55 -4.48
C THR A 24 1.85 -5.34 -3.79
N GLN A 25 2.52 -4.19 -3.85
CA GLN A 25 2.07 -2.93 -3.26
C GLN A 25 1.75 -3.09 -1.76
N VAL A 26 2.48 -3.95 -1.04
CA VAL A 26 2.20 -4.24 0.37
C VAL A 26 2.55 -3.02 1.21
N HIS A 27 1.57 -2.50 1.94
CA HIS A 27 1.77 -1.38 2.84
C HIS A 27 0.88 -1.52 4.07
N LEU A 28 1.41 -1.07 5.20
CA LEU A 28 0.76 -1.11 6.49
C LEU A 28 0.12 0.25 6.77
N GLY A 29 -1.03 0.25 7.44
CA GLY A 29 -1.75 1.45 7.85
C GLY A 29 -2.04 1.46 9.35
N VAL A 30 -2.05 2.63 9.97
CA VAL A 30 -2.46 2.80 11.37
C VAL A 30 -3.99 2.75 11.46
N SER A 31 -4.53 1.79 12.21
CA SER A 31 -5.97 1.68 12.49
C SER A 31 -6.33 2.36 13.81
N SER A 32 -7.64 2.56 14.05
CA SER A 32 -8.13 3.13 15.30
C SER A 32 -9.49 2.58 15.72
N SER A 33 -9.92 2.93 16.93
CA SER A 33 -11.25 2.62 17.45
C SER A 33 -12.37 3.26 16.62
N ALA A 34 -12.10 4.31 15.84
CA ALA A 34 -13.09 4.96 14.97
C ALA A 34 -13.67 4.00 13.90
N VAL A 35 -12.90 2.97 13.54
CA VAL A 35 -13.31 1.90 12.61
C VAL A 35 -13.43 0.54 13.30
N SER A 36 -13.68 0.55 14.61
CA SER A 36 -13.82 -0.67 15.44
C SER A 36 -12.61 -1.61 15.40
N CYS A 37 -11.41 -1.05 15.22
CA CYS A 37 -10.16 -1.80 15.21
C CYS A 37 -9.08 -1.04 15.98
N ALA A 38 -9.25 -1.01 17.30
CA ALA A 38 -8.32 -0.38 18.23
C ALA A 38 -6.97 -1.10 18.25
N ASN A 39 -5.89 -0.37 18.54
CA ASN A 39 -4.52 -0.89 18.60
C ASN A 39 -4.17 -1.76 17.38
N GLY A 40 -4.64 -1.35 16.21
CA GLY A 40 -4.68 -2.19 15.03
C GLY A 40 -3.75 -1.73 13.92
N ILE A 41 -3.35 -2.67 13.08
CA ILE A 41 -2.62 -2.44 11.84
C ILE A 41 -3.49 -2.94 10.69
N ALA A 42 -3.73 -2.06 9.71
CA ALA A 42 -4.27 -2.44 8.43
C ALA A 42 -3.14 -2.99 7.54
N VAL A 43 -3.36 -4.16 6.94
CA VAL A 43 -2.47 -4.74 5.94
C VAL A 43 -3.13 -4.59 4.58
N SER A 44 -2.60 -3.68 3.77
CA SER A 44 -3.09 -3.39 2.43
C SER A 44 -2.13 -3.90 1.36
N PHE A 45 -2.66 -4.40 0.25
CA PHE A 45 -1.87 -5.00 -0.84
C PHE A 45 -2.68 -5.09 -2.14
N ALA A 46 -2.01 -5.36 -3.26
CA ALA A 46 -2.62 -5.53 -4.57
C ALA A 46 -2.48 -6.97 -5.09
N THR A 47 -3.51 -7.46 -5.78
CA THR A 47 -3.47 -8.73 -6.52
C THR A 47 -4.27 -8.64 -7.84
N ASP A 48 -4.12 -9.65 -8.69
CA ASP A 48 -4.89 -9.79 -9.93
C ASP A 48 -6.25 -10.51 -9.73
N ASP A 49 -6.54 -11.01 -8.53
CA ASP A 49 -7.71 -11.83 -8.24
C ASP A 49 -8.75 -11.12 -7.37
N ALA A 50 -10.01 -11.14 -7.81
CA ALA A 50 -11.17 -10.69 -7.04
C ALA A 50 -11.57 -11.69 -5.94
N LYS A 51 -10.69 -11.97 -4.97
CA LYS A 51 -11.00 -12.87 -3.85
C LYS A 51 -10.45 -12.33 -2.53
N SER A 52 -11.06 -12.75 -1.44
CA SER A 52 -10.50 -12.50 -0.12
C SER A 52 -9.25 -13.37 0.11
N TYR A 53 -8.26 -12.80 0.75
CA TYR A 53 -7.05 -13.47 1.22
C TYR A 53 -6.98 -13.38 2.74
N PRO A 54 -6.67 -14.49 3.45
CA PRO A 54 -6.41 -14.45 4.87
C PRO A 54 -5.05 -13.77 5.12
N VAL A 55 -5.03 -12.83 6.05
CA VAL A 55 -3.82 -12.23 6.59
C VAL A 55 -3.65 -12.72 8.02
N THR A 56 -2.52 -13.36 8.30
CA THR A 56 -2.24 -13.94 9.62
C THR A 56 -1.00 -13.29 10.20
N ALA A 57 -1.09 -12.79 11.44
CA ALA A 57 0.04 -12.26 12.19
C ALA A 57 0.28 -13.09 13.45
N THR A 58 1.54 -13.44 13.72
CA THR A 58 1.93 -14.29 14.84
C THR A 58 3.03 -13.62 15.66
N ALA A 59 2.86 -13.62 16.99
CA ALA A 59 3.86 -13.19 17.97
C ALA A 59 3.73 -14.02 19.25
N ASP A 60 4.85 -14.47 19.82
CA ASP A 60 4.91 -15.16 21.13
C ASP A 60 3.86 -16.28 21.35
N GLY A 61 3.60 -17.07 20.30
CA GLY A 61 2.61 -18.16 20.33
C GLY A 61 1.15 -17.73 20.23
N SER A 62 0.88 -16.43 20.12
CA SER A 62 -0.41 -15.86 19.75
C SER A 62 -0.52 -15.68 18.24
N THR A 63 -1.70 -15.92 17.68
CA THR A 63 -1.99 -15.75 16.26
C THR A 63 -3.29 -14.97 16.10
N ILE A 64 -3.26 -13.95 15.26
CA ILE A 64 -4.40 -13.14 14.85
C ILE A 64 -4.56 -13.32 13.35
N THR A 65 -5.79 -13.56 12.90
CA THR A 65 -6.11 -13.73 11.48
C THR A 65 -7.28 -12.82 11.12
N ALA A 66 -7.18 -12.15 9.98
CA ALA A 66 -8.24 -11.35 9.40
C ALA A 66 -8.35 -11.62 7.90
N ASP A 67 -9.56 -11.77 7.40
CA ASP A 67 -9.82 -11.87 5.97
C ASP A 67 -9.82 -10.47 5.34
N SER A 68 -9.14 -10.33 4.21
CA SER A 68 -9.12 -9.05 3.48
C SER A 68 -10.46 -8.80 2.76
N THR A 69 -10.88 -7.54 2.79
CA THR A 69 -11.83 -7.00 1.80
C THR A 69 -11.06 -6.49 0.59
N PHE A 70 -11.73 -6.29 -0.54
CA PHE A 70 -11.07 -5.75 -1.73
C PHE A 70 -11.98 -4.87 -2.57
N VAL A 71 -11.36 -3.94 -3.30
CA VAL A 71 -12.00 -3.03 -4.25
C VAL A 71 -11.12 -2.89 -5.48
N ASN A 72 -11.68 -2.43 -6.59
CA ASN A 72 -10.90 -1.89 -7.70
C ASN A 72 -11.58 -0.62 -8.22
N TYR A 73 -10.90 0.09 -9.12
CA TYR A 73 -11.48 1.20 -9.84
C TYR A 73 -10.89 1.27 -11.25
N SER A 74 -11.53 2.07 -12.11
CA SER A 74 -11.04 2.34 -13.45
C SER A 74 -11.36 3.78 -13.84
N VAL A 75 -10.50 4.38 -14.65
CA VAL A 75 -10.71 5.69 -15.25
C VAL A 75 -10.50 5.60 -16.76
N SER A 76 -11.14 6.49 -17.50
CA SER A 76 -11.07 6.53 -18.96
C SER A 76 -11.26 7.94 -19.47
N GLU A 77 -10.30 8.43 -20.24
CA GLU A 77 -10.27 9.76 -20.84
C GLU A 77 -10.16 9.62 -22.35
N SER A 78 -11.31 9.61 -23.02
CA SER A 78 -11.40 9.29 -24.45
C SER A 78 -10.68 10.29 -25.34
N GLU A 79 -10.57 11.55 -24.89
CA GLU A 79 -9.86 12.61 -25.62
C GLU A 79 -8.38 12.27 -25.83
N TYR A 80 -7.76 11.64 -24.83
CA TYR A 80 -6.34 11.28 -24.86
C TYR A 80 -6.09 9.79 -25.11
N ASN A 81 -7.15 9.01 -25.38
CA ASN A 81 -7.09 7.55 -25.45
C ASN A 81 -6.41 6.94 -24.21
N TYR A 82 -6.66 7.54 -23.05
CA TYR A 82 -6.12 7.08 -21.78
C TYR A 82 -7.15 6.18 -21.09
N THR A 83 -6.73 4.98 -20.70
CA THR A 83 -7.55 4.08 -19.87
C THR A 83 -6.67 3.46 -18.82
N TYR A 84 -7.24 3.28 -17.64
CA TYR A 84 -6.55 2.64 -16.52
C TYR A 84 -7.56 1.83 -15.71
N ALA A 85 -7.16 0.63 -15.32
CA ALA A 85 -7.87 -0.18 -14.34
C ALA A 85 -6.86 -0.57 -13.26
N SER A 86 -7.23 -0.35 -11.98
CA SER A 86 -6.40 -0.77 -10.87
C SER A 86 -6.38 -2.30 -10.76
N PRO A 87 -5.34 -2.88 -10.15
CA PRO A 87 -5.45 -4.23 -9.60
C PRO A 87 -6.57 -4.27 -8.54
N TYR A 88 -6.88 -5.47 -8.04
CA TYR A 88 -7.69 -5.57 -6.83
C TYR A 88 -6.85 -5.10 -5.64
N LEU A 89 -7.35 -4.10 -4.95
CA LEU A 89 -6.74 -3.45 -3.80
C LEU A 89 -7.41 -4.01 -2.55
N HIS A 90 -6.62 -4.72 -1.74
CA HIS A 90 -7.08 -5.45 -0.58
C HIS A 90 -6.71 -4.72 0.71
N THR A 91 -7.52 -4.90 1.75
CA THR A 91 -7.19 -4.49 3.12
C THR A 91 -7.72 -5.51 4.11
N ALA A 92 -6.86 -6.00 5.00
CA ALA A 92 -7.22 -6.78 6.18
C ALA A 92 -6.87 -6.02 7.46
N LEU A 93 -7.69 -6.12 8.49
CA LEU A 93 -7.51 -5.39 9.76
C LEU A 93 -7.09 -6.35 10.88
N LEU A 94 -5.86 -6.19 11.37
CA LEU A 94 -5.34 -6.90 12.52
C LEU A 94 -5.51 -6.02 13.75
N CYS A 95 -6.51 -6.31 14.58
CA CYS A 95 -6.91 -5.46 15.71
C CYS A 95 -6.41 -6.02 17.05
N ASP A 96 -6.47 -5.19 18.09
CA ASP A 96 -6.18 -5.57 19.48
C ASP A 96 -4.77 -6.17 19.66
N LEU A 97 -3.80 -5.65 18.91
CA LEU A 97 -2.41 -6.09 18.97
C LEU A 97 -1.80 -5.67 20.32
N LEU A 98 -0.93 -6.52 20.89
CA LEU A 98 -0.10 -6.13 22.03
C LEU A 98 0.83 -5.00 21.60
N GLU A 99 1.13 -4.02 22.46
CA GLU A 99 2.07 -2.94 22.10
C GLU A 99 3.51 -3.43 21.98
N THR A 100 4.33 -2.73 21.20
CA THR A 100 5.79 -2.96 21.08
C THR A 100 6.19 -4.40 20.76
N THR A 101 5.30 -5.14 20.11
CA THR A 101 5.42 -6.58 19.88
C THR A 101 5.75 -6.83 18.42
N LYS A 102 6.77 -7.65 18.17
CA LYS A 102 7.16 -8.03 16.81
C LYS A 102 6.24 -9.13 16.28
N TYR A 103 5.41 -8.78 15.30
CA TYR A 103 4.57 -9.73 14.58
C TYR A 103 5.22 -10.14 13.27
N THR A 104 5.29 -11.44 13.01
CA THR A 104 5.51 -11.95 11.64
C THR A 104 4.14 -12.16 11.00
N TYR A 105 3.91 -11.57 9.83
CA TYR A 105 2.64 -11.67 9.15
C TYR A 105 2.76 -12.26 7.75
N THR A 106 1.75 -13.00 7.33
CA THR A 106 1.63 -13.61 6.00
C THR A 106 0.35 -13.18 5.30
N ILE A 107 0.40 -13.04 3.97
CA ILE A 107 -0.76 -12.81 3.11
C ILE A 107 -0.95 -14.06 2.25
N GLY A 108 -1.92 -14.91 2.64
CA GLY A 108 -2.01 -16.27 2.13
C GLY A 108 -0.66 -17.00 2.23
N ASP A 109 -0.24 -17.63 1.13
CA ASP A 109 1.05 -18.32 0.99
C ASP A 109 2.07 -17.52 0.16
N SER A 110 1.76 -16.27 -0.19
CA SER A 110 2.47 -15.53 -1.25
C SER A 110 3.41 -14.44 -0.75
N PHE A 111 3.22 -13.94 0.48
CA PHE A 111 4.04 -12.87 1.04
C PHE A 111 4.19 -13.06 2.55
N THR A 112 5.40 -12.81 3.06
CA THR A 112 5.73 -12.82 4.48
C THR A 112 6.62 -11.63 4.82
N SER A 113 6.29 -10.90 5.87
CA SER A 113 7.13 -9.83 6.43
C SER A 113 6.92 -9.73 7.94
N SER A 114 7.49 -8.73 8.59
CA SER A 114 7.28 -8.45 10.01
C SER A 114 7.19 -6.96 10.28
N PHE A 115 6.37 -6.60 11.26
CA PHE A 115 6.27 -5.24 11.80
C PHE A 115 6.35 -5.29 13.33
N ILE A 116 6.58 -4.13 13.94
CA ILE A 116 6.43 -3.93 15.39
C ILE A 116 5.14 -3.15 15.59
N SER A 117 4.24 -3.67 16.43
CA SER A 117 3.00 -2.99 16.76
C SER A 117 3.25 -1.69 17.55
N LEU A 118 2.35 -0.73 17.38
CA LEU A 118 2.47 0.61 17.95
C LEU A 118 2.34 0.60 19.48
N LEU A 119 2.87 1.64 20.12
CA LEU A 119 2.53 1.97 21.51
C LEU A 119 1.02 2.20 21.63
N HIS A 120 0.40 1.68 22.68
CA HIS A 120 -1.01 1.95 22.93
C HIS A 120 -1.22 3.41 23.32
N PRO A 121 -2.42 3.97 23.06
CA PRO A 121 -2.76 5.33 23.46
C PRO A 121 -2.50 5.57 24.96
N GLY A 122 -1.71 6.58 25.28
CA GLY A 122 -1.31 6.95 26.64
C GLY A 122 -0.14 6.15 27.22
N SER A 123 0.44 5.20 26.47
CA SER A 123 1.61 4.43 26.93
C SER A 123 2.87 5.29 26.94
N ASP A 124 3.59 5.28 28.07
CA ASP A 124 4.88 5.94 28.29
C ASP A 124 6.02 4.94 28.48
N SER A 125 5.81 3.66 28.13
CA SER A 125 6.79 2.58 28.30
C SER A 125 8.06 2.81 27.48
N GLU A 126 7.93 3.50 26.34
CA GLU A 126 9.03 3.98 25.50
C GLU A 126 8.71 5.36 24.89
N GLU A 127 9.72 6.05 24.36
CA GLU A 127 9.51 7.29 23.62
C GLU A 127 8.69 7.06 22.35
N THR A 128 7.77 7.98 22.06
CA THR A 128 7.05 7.98 20.78
C THR A 128 7.88 8.67 19.70
N ILE A 129 8.27 7.94 18.65
CA ILE A 129 9.10 8.43 17.55
C ILE A 129 8.37 8.20 16.24
N LEU A 130 8.09 9.28 15.52
CA LEU A 130 7.43 9.26 14.22
C LEU A 130 8.40 9.73 13.13
N GLY A 131 8.44 9.00 12.03
CA GLY A 131 9.03 9.52 10.79
C GLY A 131 8.03 10.45 10.11
N VAL A 132 8.48 11.55 9.52
CA VAL A 132 7.59 12.48 8.82
C VAL A 132 8.19 12.82 7.45
N ILE A 133 7.40 12.60 6.40
CA ILE A 133 7.71 12.97 5.01
C ILE A 133 6.53 13.77 4.47
N GLY A 134 6.78 14.85 3.74
CA GLY A 134 5.80 15.49 2.85
C GLY A 134 6.30 15.39 1.42
N ASP A 135 5.38 15.43 0.46
CA ASP A 135 5.73 15.55 -0.96
C ASP A 135 6.64 14.42 -1.47
N PRO A 136 6.41 13.13 -1.11
CA PRO A 136 7.37 12.09 -1.43
C PRO A 136 7.60 11.89 -2.93
N GLY A 137 6.56 11.80 -3.76
CA GLY A 137 6.71 11.43 -5.18
C GLY A 137 7.41 10.08 -5.41
N ASP A 138 7.77 9.80 -6.66
CA ASP A 138 8.32 8.52 -7.15
C ASP A 138 9.69 8.69 -7.86
N THR A 139 10.60 9.44 -7.24
CA THR A 139 11.96 9.68 -7.77
C THR A 139 13.04 8.91 -7.00
N THR A 140 14.26 8.82 -7.53
CA THR A 140 15.41 8.29 -6.77
C THR A 140 15.71 9.06 -5.49
N SER A 141 15.41 10.38 -5.45
CA SER A 141 15.50 11.18 -4.22
C SER A 141 14.41 10.81 -3.21
N SER A 142 13.22 10.44 -3.71
CA SER A 142 12.12 9.89 -2.91
C SER A 142 12.54 8.57 -2.26
N GLU A 143 13.03 7.61 -3.05
CA GLU A 143 13.55 6.33 -2.54
C GLU A 143 14.61 6.52 -1.46
N THR A 144 15.53 7.47 -1.66
CA THR A 144 16.55 7.82 -0.66
C THR A 144 15.89 8.35 0.62
N THR A 145 14.92 9.25 0.51
CA THR A 145 14.17 9.79 1.66
C THR A 145 13.47 8.68 2.46
N PHE A 146 12.81 7.72 1.80
CA PHE A 146 12.21 6.56 2.46
C PHE A 146 13.27 5.66 3.12
N ALA A 147 14.39 5.39 2.43
CA ALA A 147 15.47 4.58 2.99
C ALA A 147 16.09 5.23 4.25
N GLU A 148 16.17 6.55 4.32
CA GLU A 148 16.65 7.26 5.52
C GLU A 148 15.72 7.07 6.72
N GLN A 149 14.40 6.94 6.52
CA GLN A 149 13.44 6.68 7.61
C GLN A 149 13.65 5.31 8.27
N ALA A 150 14.25 4.34 7.57
CA ALA A 150 14.56 3.04 8.16
C ALA A 150 15.72 3.10 9.18
N LYS A 151 16.54 4.16 9.15
CA LYS A 151 17.68 4.32 10.05
C LYS A 151 17.21 4.65 11.47
N THR A 152 18.06 4.31 12.44
CA THR A 152 17.78 4.62 13.84
C THR A 152 18.04 6.09 14.14
N PHE A 153 17.14 6.70 14.91
CA PHE A 153 17.33 7.98 15.58
C PHE A 153 17.68 7.70 17.04
N GLU A 154 18.86 8.13 17.49
CA GLU A 154 19.37 7.86 18.85
C GLU A 154 19.34 6.37 19.25
N GLY A 155 19.52 5.47 18.26
CA GLY A 155 19.50 4.02 18.47
C GLY A 155 18.09 3.39 18.49
N LYS A 156 17.03 4.17 18.24
CA LYS A 156 15.63 3.73 18.19
C LYS A 156 15.06 3.85 16.78
N HIS A 157 14.10 3.00 16.44
CA HIS A 157 13.39 3.07 15.16
C HIS A 157 12.11 3.90 15.29
N ILE A 158 11.61 4.43 14.18
CA ILE A 158 10.27 5.05 14.13
C ILE A 158 9.20 3.98 14.37
N GLN A 159 8.07 4.36 14.98
CA GLN A 159 6.91 3.47 15.16
C GLN A 159 5.96 3.52 13.97
N ALA A 160 5.80 4.70 13.38
CA ALA A 160 4.99 4.91 12.19
C ALA A 160 5.61 5.99 11.30
N LEU A 161 5.27 5.93 10.02
CA LEU A 161 5.60 6.96 9.04
C LEU A 161 4.38 7.85 8.79
N VAL A 162 4.52 9.14 9.02
CA VAL A 162 3.52 10.16 8.70
C VAL A 162 3.82 10.73 7.30
N ILE A 163 2.86 10.62 6.38
CA ILE A 163 2.93 11.27 5.07
C ILE A 163 2.02 12.49 5.05
N ALA A 164 2.61 13.67 4.86
CA ALA A 164 1.94 14.96 4.88
C ALA A 164 1.51 15.40 3.46
N GLY A 165 0.73 14.55 2.77
CA GLY A 165 0.16 14.85 1.45
C GLY A 165 1.11 14.64 0.28
N ASP A 166 0.53 14.78 -0.92
CA ASP A 166 1.20 14.76 -2.22
C ASP A 166 2.04 13.50 -2.45
N TYR A 167 1.36 12.35 -2.42
CA TYR A 167 1.98 11.03 -2.34
C TYR A 167 2.72 10.68 -3.63
N SER A 168 1.95 10.44 -4.69
CA SER A 168 2.48 9.88 -5.94
C SER A 168 2.65 10.91 -7.05
N TYR A 169 2.06 12.10 -6.90
CA TYR A 169 1.91 13.06 -8.01
C TYR A 169 1.29 12.44 -9.26
N ALA A 170 0.43 11.43 -9.09
CA ALA A 170 -0.24 10.76 -10.20
C ALA A 170 -1.08 11.73 -11.04
N ASN A 171 -1.70 12.72 -10.39
CA ASN A 171 -2.49 13.79 -11.01
C ASN A 171 -3.30 13.32 -12.23
N GLY A 172 -4.07 12.25 -12.05
CA GLY A 172 -4.92 11.60 -13.06
C GLY A 172 -4.27 10.41 -13.79
N GLN A 173 -2.94 10.35 -13.88
CA GLN A 173 -2.21 9.20 -14.42
C GLN A 173 -2.05 8.09 -13.37
N HIS A 174 -3.14 7.37 -13.08
CA HIS A 174 -3.22 6.41 -11.98
C HIS A 174 -2.22 5.23 -12.01
N LEU A 175 -1.52 4.97 -13.11
CA LEU A 175 -0.39 4.02 -13.13
C LEU A 175 0.74 4.47 -12.18
N GLN A 176 0.91 5.78 -11.97
CA GLN A 176 1.91 6.33 -11.05
C GLN A 176 1.59 5.94 -9.59
N TRP A 177 0.33 5.80 -9.21
CA TRP A 177 -0.01 5.22 -7.91
C TRP A 177 0.50 3.78 -7.75
N ASP A 178 0.39 2.95 -8.79
CA ASP A 178 0.93 1.59 -8.73
C ASP A 178 2.46 1.58 -8.64
N ASN A 179 3.13 2.46 -9.37
CA ASN A 179 4.59 2.61 -9.31
C ASN A 179 5.02 3.01 -7.89
N TRP A 180 4.41 4.07 -7.35
CA TRP A 180 4.72 4.58 -6.04
C TRP A 180 4.60 3.50 -4.95
N PHE A 181 3.48 2.76 -4.90
CA PHE A 181 3.32 1.70 -3.90
C PHE A 181 4.24 0.48 -4.13
N ARG A 182 4.64 0.19 -5.37
CA ARG A 182 5.66 -0.85 -5.63
C ARG A 182 7.03 -0.43 -5.15
N GLU A 183 7.43 0.81 -5.40
CA GLU A 183 8.74 1.34 -5.02
C GLU A 183 8.87 1.45 -3.51
N GLN A 184 7.84 1.95 -2.82
CA GLN A 184 7.90 2.15 -1.37
C GLN A 184 7.65 0.87 -0.54
N GLN A 185 7.21 -0.23 -1.17
CA GLN A 185 6.84 -1.48 -0.51
C GLN A 185 7.88 -1.97 0.51
N ASN A 186 9.17 -1.83 0.22
CA ASN A 186 10.24 -2.30 1.10
C ASN A 186 10.18 -1.65 2.49
N LEU A 187 9.81 -0.37 2.58
CA LEU A 187 9.63 0.31 3.85
C LEU A 187 8.21 0.14 4.38
N THR A 188 7.21 0.31 3.51
CA THR A 188 5.80 0.40 3.92
C THR A 188 5.22 -0.94 4.35
N SER A 189 5.84 -2.06 3.98
CA SER A 189 5.50 -3.40 4.48
C SER A 189 6.08 -3.72 5.87
N ILE A 190 6.82 -2.78 6.47
CA ILE A 190 7.45 -2.92 7.79
C ILE A 190 6.96 -1.82 8.73
N TYR A 191 6.90 -0.59 8.25
CA TYR A 191 6.46 0.57 9.03
C TYR A 191 5.05 1.00 8.62
N PRO A 192 4.09 1.04 9.56
CA PRO A 192 2.74 1.50 9.26
C PRO A 192 2.72 2.98 8.91
N ILE A 193 1.94 3.29 7.88
CA ILE A 193 1.72 4.64 7.39
C ILE A 193 0.48 5.22 8.08
N THR A 194 0.59 6.48 8.47
CA THR A 194 -0.53 7.39 8.68
C THR A 194 -0.27 8.66 7.87
N GLY A 195 -1.26 9.49 7.64
CA GLY A 195 -1.06 10.68 6.81
C GLY A 195 -2.33 11.26 6.21
N ILE A 196 -2.22 12.48 5.70
CA ILE A 196 -3.33 13.22 5.13
C ILE A 196 -3.08 13.45 3.64
N ASN A 197 -4.14 13.69 2.87
CA ASN A 197 -4.02 14.12 1.47
C ASN A 197 -3.38 15.52 1.36
N GLY A 198 -2.81 15.82 0.21
CA GLY A 198 -2.43 17.15 -0.25
C GLY A 198 -3.31 17.61 -1.41
N ASN A 199 -2.83 18.57 -2.19
CA ASN A 199 -3.55 19.07 -3.37
C ASN A 199 -3.39 18.12 -4.56
N HIS A 200 -2.27 17.43 -4.71
CA HIS A 200 -2.01 16.53 -5.83
C HIS A 200 -2.92 15.30 -5.84
N GLU A 201 -3.61 15.01 -4.73
CA GLU A 201 -4.67 14.01 -4.67
C GLU A 201 -6.03 14.50 -5.24
N THR A 202 -6.15 15.75 -5.68
CA THR A 202 -7.42 16.37 -6.13
C THR A 202 -7.38 17.06 -7.48
N ILE A 203 -6.21 17.50 -7.92
CA ILE A 203 -6.10 18.41 -9.05
C ILE A 203 -6.35 17.74 -10.41
N THR A 204 -6.71 18.57 -11.39
CA THR A 204 -6.64 18.30 -12.82
C THR A 204 -5.23 18.60 -13.32
N SER A 205 -4.54 17.63 -13.95
CA SER A 205 -3.17 17.76 -14.52
C SER A 205 -2.81 16.47 -15.30
N SER A 206 -1.53 16.22 -15.64
CA SER A 206 -1.08 15.08 -16.48
C SER A 206 -0.07 14.14 -15.81
N GLY A 207 -0.14 14.02 -14.49
CA GLY A 207 0.86 13.32 -13.69
C GLY A 207 2.27 13.90 -13.81
N HIS A 208 3.19 13.51 -12.93
CA HIS A 208 4.54 14.10 -12.95
C HIS A 208 5.40 13.59 -14.12
N LEU A 209 5.24 12.32 -14.50
CA LEU A 209 6.10 11.68 -15.51
C LEU A 209 5.65 11.90 -16.96
N ASN A 210 4.42 12.37 -17.19
CA ASN A 210 3.74 12.45 -18.49
C ASN A 210 4.14 11.32 -19.45
N MET A 211 3.76 10.09 -19.11
CA MET A 211 4.32 8.90 -19.76
C MET A 211 3.94 8.82 -21.26
N TYR A 212 4.91 8.51 -22.13
CA TYR A 212 4.63 8.16 -23.54
C TYR A 212 3.55 7.04 -23.61
N PRO A 213 2.59 7.08 -24.54
CA PRO A 213 2.49 7.91 -25.76
C PRO A 213 1.64 9.18 -25.63
N TYR A 214 1.42 9.71 -24.43
CA TYR A 214 0.51 10.84 -24.23
C TYR A 214 1.15 12.19 -24.63
N PRO A 215 0.33 13.17 -25.09
CA PRO A 215 0.84 14.46 -25.53
C PRO A 215 1.39 15.29 -24.36
N GLU A 216 2.30 16.23 -24.66
CA GLU A 216 2.94 17.08 -23.65
C GLU A 216 1.95 17.97 -22.88
N ASP A 217 0.84 18.34 -23.52
CA ASP A 217 -0.23 19.20 -22.99
C ASP A 217 -1.47 18.40 -22.56
N MET A 218 -1.33 17.10 -22.28
CA MET A 218 -2.40 16.30 -21.70
C MET A 218 -2.88 16.95 -20.38
N GLU A 219 -4.18 16.96 -20.15
CA GLU A 219 -4.78 17.38 -18.89
C GLU A 219 -5.93 16.41 -18.56
N LEU A 220 -5.76 15.62 -17.50
CA LEU A 220 -6.71 14.60 -17.08
C LEU A 220 -7.65 15.16 -16.02
N GLU A 221 -8.88 14.65 -16.03
CA GLU A 221 -9.89 14.99 -15.04
C GLU A 221 -9.36 14.85 -13.60
N ALA A 222 -9.90 15.70 -12.72
CA ALA A 222 -9.51 15.74 -11.33
C ALA A 222 -9.68 14.37 -10.67
N GLU A 223 -8.63 13.88 -10.00
CA GLU A 223 -8.72 12.60 -9.27
C GLU A 223 -9.78 12.68 -8.16
N ASN A 224 -9.98 13.86 -7.57
CA ASN A 224 -10.94 14.11 -6.50
C ASN A 224 -10.88 13.03 -5.40
N TYR A 225 -9.66 12.75 -4.92
CA TYR A 225 -9.31 11.73 -3.93
C TYR A 225 -9.50 10.27 -4.37
N LEU A 226 -9.84 9.96 -5.62
CA LEU A 226 -10.09 8.59 -6.05
C LEU A 226 -8.90 7.66 -5.77
N GLY A 227 -7.70 8.03 -6.22
CA GLY A 227 -6.48 7.26 -5.95
C GLY A 227 -6.19 7.15 -4.47
N TYR A 228 -6.24 8.27 -3.75
CA TYR A 228 -6.00 8.36 -2.31
C TYR A 228 -6.94 7.45 -1.50
N ILE A 229 -8.26 7.60 -1.64
CA ILE A 229 -9.26 6.85 -0.87
C ILE A 229 -9.21 5.36 -1.17
N LYS A 230 -8.86 4.97 -2.39
CA LYS A 230 -8.82 3.55 -2.78
C LYS A 230 -7.53 2.85 -2.37
N ARG A 231 -6.44 3.59 -2.16
CA ARG A 231 -5.11 3.01 -1.96
C ARG A 231 -4.51 3.30 -0.61
N VAL A 232 -4.66 4.51 -0.09
CA VAL A 232 -4.14 4.89 1.23
C VAL A 232 -5.15 4.49 2.28
N TYR A 233 -4.74 3.58 3.17
CA TYR A 233 -5.57 3.25 4.32
C TYR A 233 -5.62 4.44 5.29
N THR A 234 -6.84 4.89 5.59
CA THR A 234 -7.14 5.87 6.64
C THR A 234 -8.26 5.31 7.51
N PRO A 235 -8.21 5.50 8.85
CA PRO A 235 -9.21 4.96 9.77
C PRO A 235 -10.47 5.85 9.81
N ILE A 236 -11.05 6.12 8.64
CA ILE A 236 -12.31 6.84 8.45
C ILE A 236 -13.42 5.88 8.01
N THR A 237 -14.67 6.24 8.32
CA THR A 237 -15.85 5.45 7.94
C THR A 237 -16.08 5.50 6.43
N ASP A 238 -16.83 4.54 5.90
CA ASP A 238 -17.20 4.55 4.48
C ASP A 238 -18.11 5.74 4.12
N ASP A 239 -18.92 6.22 5.07
CA ASP A 239 -19.68 7.47 4.92
C ASP A 239 -18.74 8.67 4.76
N ALA A 240 -17.66 8.75 5.54
CA ALA A 240 -16.66 9.82 5.42
C ALA A 240 -15.92 9.73 4.07
N LYS A 241 -15.53 8.53 3.63
CA LYS A 241 -14.95 8.33 2.27
C LYS A 241 -15.92 8.81 1.18
N THR A 242 -17.19 8.46 1.30
CA THR A 242 -18.23 8.84 0.32
C THR A 242 -18.45 10.35 0.30
N ALA A 243 -18.37 11.00 1.47
CA ALA A 243 -18.48 12.45 1.60
C ALA A 243 -17.17 13.21 1.28
N LEU A 244 -16.09 12.50 0.92
CA LEU A 244 -14.75 13.06 0.73
C LEU A 244 -14.21 13.78 1.98
N HIS A 245 -14.62 13.32 3.16
CA HIS A 245 -14.13 13.79 4.44
C HIS A 245 -12.88 12.99 4.83
N THR A 246 -11.74 13.38 4.28
CA THR A 246 -10.45 12.66 4.41
C THR A 246 -9.66 12.98 5.69
N TRP A 247 -10.23 13.72 6.63
CA TRP A 247 -9.60 14.07 7.90
C TRP A 247 -9.94 13.07 9.01
N TYR A 248 -8.98 12.86 9.91
CA TYR A 248 -9.10 11.96 11.05
C TYR A 248 -8.04 12.28 12.11
N SER A 249 -8.11 11.58 13.24
CA SER A 249 -7.08 11.57 14.29
C SER A 249 -6.66 10.12 14.59
N VAL A 250 -5.44 9.92 15.06
CA VAL A 250 -4.93 8.64 15.54
C VAL A 250 -4.09 8.85 16.78
N ASP A 251 -4.18 7.94 17.73
CA ASP A 251 -3.36 7.95 18.93
C ASP A 251 -2.19 6.97 18.79
N ILE A 252 -0.96 7.43 19.02
CA ILE A 252 0.25 6.59 19.04
C ILE A 252 1.07 6.97 20.27
N GLY A 253 1.15 6.06 21.25
CA GLY A 253 1.82 6.36 22.52
C GLY A 253 1.26 7.63 23.18
N LEU A 254 2.10 8.65 23.39
CA LEU A 254 1.72 9.91 24.01
C LEU A 254 1.26 11.00 23.03
N ILE A 255 1.11 10.68 21.74
CA ILE A 255 0.72 11.62 20.68
C ILE A 255 -0.72 11.33 20.23
N HIS A 256 -1.53 12.38 20.19
CA HIS A 256 -2.86 12.43 19.56
C HIS A 256 -2.80 13.21 18.25
#